data_AF-A0A7K4CL40-F1
#
_entry.id   AF-A0A7K4CL40-F1
#
_cell.length_a   1.000
_cell.length_b   1.000
_cell.length_c   1.000
_cell.angle_alpha   90.00
_cell.angle_beta   90.00
_cell.angle_gamma   90.00
#
_symmetry.space_group_name_H-M   'P 1'
#
loop_
_entity.id
_entity.type
_entity.pdbx_description
1 polymer ?
#
loop_
_entity_poly.entity_id
_entity_poly.type
_entity_poly.pdbx_seq_one_letter_code
_entity_poly.pdbx_strand_id
1 'polypeptide(L)' 'FVKAQEAADEQHKEFIRTQREVRDFEKVIVGLKKKNRDIKEDRAKEVAKREAEEILTHFRQGEKLNTADLLRLQRAGLV' A
#
# COMPACT_ATOMS: atom_id res chain seq x y z
N PHE A 1 0.96 30.57 -44.13
CA PHE A 1 0.03 30.77 -43.00
C PHE A 1 -0.72 29.48 -42.69
N VAL A 2 -1.49 28.91 -43.62
CA VAL A 2 -2.25 27.65 -43.41
C VAL A 2 -1.37 26.45 -43.01
N LYS A 3 -0.28 26.18 -43.74
CA LYS A 3 0.65 25.07 -43.40
C LYS A 3 1.31 25.20 -42.03
N ALA A 4 1.55 26.43 -41.56
CA ALA A 4 2.13 26.67 -40.25
C ALA A 4 1.09 26.47 -39.14
N GLN A 5 -0.18 26.76 -39.44
CA GLN A 5 -1.31 26.54 -38.53
C GLN A 5 -1.63 25.05 -38.40
N GLU A 6 -1.63 24.30 -39.51
CA GLU A 6 -1.80 22.84 -39.51
C GLU A 6 -0.71 22.13 -38.71
N ALA A 7 0.55 22.54 -38.89
CA ALA A 7 1.67 22.01 -38.10
C ALA A 7 1.53 22.33 -36.60
N ALA A 8 1.08 23.54 -36.26
CA ALA A 8 0.83 23.92 -34.87
C ALA A 8 -0.31 23.09 -34.25
N ASP A 9 -1.40 22.86 -34.99
CA ASP A 9 -2.53 22.06 -34.53
C ASP A 9 -2.17 20.58 -34.36
N GLU A 10 -1.31 20.03 -35.22
CA GLU A 10 -0.79 18.68 -35.10
C GLU A 10 0.06 18.51 -33.82
N GLN A 11 0.99 19.44 -33.58
CA GLN A 11 1.79 19.43 -32.36
C GLN A 11 0.93 19.64 -31.10
N HIS A 12 -0.11 20.47 -31.18
CA HIS A 12 -1.03 20.67 -30.07
C HIS A 12 -1.84 19.40 -29.74
N LYS A 13 -2.29 18.66 -30.76
CA LYS A 13 -2.98 17.37 -30.57
C LYS A 13 -2.06 16.33 -29.94
N GLU A 14 -0.82 16.22 -30.42
CA GLU A 14 0.16 15.29 -29.85
C GLU A 14 0.53 15.67 -28.41
N PHE A 15 0.65 16.96 -28.11
CA PHE A 15 0.86 17.44 -26.75
C PHE A 15 -0.30 17.07 -25.82
N ILE A 16 -1.55 17.30 -26.24
CA ILE A 16 -2.74 16.91 -25.46
C ILE A 16 -2.77 15.39 -25.23
N ARG A 17 -2.43 14.60 -26.26
CA ARG A 17 -2.39 13.14 -26.15
C ARG A 17 -1.38 12.72 -25.09
N THR A 18 -0.15 13.21 -25.21
CA THR A 18 0.94 12.92 -24.28
C THR A 18 0.59 13.37 -22.86
N GLN A 19 -0.02 14.55 -22.71
CA GLN A 19 -0.45 15.06 -21.41
C GLN A 19 -1.50 14.14 -20.75
N ARG A 20 -2.43 13.58 -21.53
CA ARG A 20 -3.41 12.61 -21.01
C ARG A 20 -2.74 11.32 -20.59
N GLU A 21 -1.84 10.78 -21.42
CA GLU A 21 -1.07 9.57 -21.10
C GLU A 21 -0.28 9.74 -19.79
N VAL A 22 0.42 10.87 -19.62
CA VAL A 22 1.14 11.18 -18.38
C VAL A 22 0.22 11.16 -17.15
N ARG A 23 -0.95 11.80 -17.23
CA ARG A 23 -1.92 11.81 -16.12
C ARG A 23 -2.44 10.42 -15.79
N ASP A 24 -2.64 9.58 -16.79
CA ASP A 24 -3.10 8.20 -16.56
C ASP A 24 -2.00 7.34 -15.95
N PHE A 25 -0.73 7.52 -16.36
CA PHE A 25 0.40 6.89 -15.69
C PHE A 25 0.54 7.35 -14.23
N GLU A 26 0.36 8.64 -13.94
CA GLU A 26 0.36 9.15 -12.56
C GLU A 26 -0.71 8.46 -11.70
N LYS A 27 -1.94 8.31 -12.20
CA LYS A 27 -3.01 7.57 -11.50
C LYS A 27 -2.62 6.13 -11.22
N VAL A 28 -2.03 5.43 -12.20
CA VAL A 28 -1.58 4.05 -12.04
C VAL A 28 -0.47 3.96 -10.99
N ILE A 29 0.50 4.86 -11.01
CA ILE A 29 1.60 4.91 -10.04
C ILE A 29 1.06 5.15 -8.63
N VAL A 30 0.13 6.09 -8.45
CA VAL A 30 -0.50 6.36 -7.14
C VAL A 30 -1.29 5.13 -6.67
N GLY A 31 -2.05 4.50 -7.57
CA GLY A 31 -2.78 3.27 -7.28
C GLY A 31 -1.88 2.12 -6.84
N LEU A 32 -0.75 1.92 -7.53
CA LEU A 32 0.25 0.90 -7.18
C LEU A 32 0.93 1.19 -5.85
N LYS A 33 1.31 2.44 -5.58
CA LYS A 33 1.90 2.84 -4.30
C LYS A 33 0.94 2.58 -3.14
N LYS A 34 -0.34 2.91 -3.31
CA LYS A 34 -1.38 2.64 -2.30
C LYS A 34 -1.53 1.13 -2.06
N LYS A 35 -1.71 0.33 -3.11
CA LYS A 35 -1.79 -1.14 -2.99
C LYS A 35 -0.58 -1.74 -2.29
N ASN A 36 0.63 -1.29 -2.63
CA ASN A 36 1.85 -1.78 -1.97
C ASN A 36 1.92 -1.42 -0.49
N ARG A 37 1.43 -0.24 -0.09
CA ARG A 37 1.34 0.14 1.32
C ARG A 37 0.33 -0.74 2.06
N ASP A 38 -0.85 -0.91 1.48
CA ASP A 38 -1.93 -1.71 2.06
C ASP A 38 -1.47 -3.18 2.25
N ILE A 39 -0.85 -3.79 1.23
CA ILE A 39 -0.31 -5.16 1.31
C ILE A 39 0.77 -5.28 2.40
N LYS A 40 1.64 -4.29 2.56
CA LYS A 40 2.67 -4.31 3.61
C LYS A 40 2.04 -4.20 5.00
N GLU A 41 1.03 -3.36 5.15
CA GLU A 41 0.31 -3.19 6.41
C GLU A 41 -0.47 -4.45 6.77
N ASP A 42 -1.16 -5.06 5.81
CA ASP A 42 -1.91 -6.31 6.00
C ASP A 42 -0.98 -7.47 6.37
N ARG A 43 0.16 -7.60 5.70
CA ARG A 43 1.17 -8.61 6.07
C ARG A 43 1.72 -8.38 7.48
N ALA A 44 2.01 -7.13 7.84
CA ALA A 44 2.48 -6.82 9.19
C ALA A 44 1.42 -7.16 10.26
N LYS A 45 0.14 -6.88 9.98
CA LYS A 45 -0.99 -7.25 10.84
C LYS A 45 -1.15 -8.76 10.96
N GLU A 46 -1.05 -9.51 9.85
CA GLU A 46 -1.14 -10.97 9.89
C GLU A 46 0.00 -11.60 10.70
N VAL A 47 1.23 -11.13 10.52
CA VAL A 47 2.38 -11.62 11.30
C VAL A 47 2.19 -11.32 12.77
N ALA A 48 1.83 -10.08 13.12
CA ALA A 48 1.57 -9.70 14.51
C ALA A 48 0.43 -10.51 15.14
N LYS A 49 -0.61 -10.84 14.37
CA LYS A 49 -1.72 -11.68 14.84
C LYS A 49 -1.28 -13.12 15.08
N ARG A 50 -0.50 -13.73 14.19
CA ARG A 50 0.03 -15.09 14.38
C ARG A 50 0.96 -15.18 15.59
N GLU A 51 1.89 -14.24 15.73
CA GLU A 51 2.78 -14.18 16.89
C GLU A 51 1.99 -14.07 18.19
N ALA A 52 0.92 -13.26 18.21
CA ALA A 52 0.07 -13.11 19.37
C ALA A 52 -0.78 -14.37 19.65
N GLU A 53 -1.24 -15.10 18.63
CA GLU A 53 -1.93 -16.38 18.77
C GLU A 53 -1.01 -17.49 19.32
N GLU A 54 0.25 -17.53 18.88
CA GLU A 54 1.27 -18.43 19.42
C GLU A 54 1.53 -18.14 20.90
N ILE A 55 1.80 -16.88 21.25
CA ILE A 55 1.97 -16.43 22.63
C ILE A 55 0.76 -16.81 23.50
N LEU A 56 -0.46 -16.61 22.99
CA LEU A 56 -1.69 -16.99 23.71
C LEU A 56 -1.81 -18.50 23.89
N THR A 57 -1.35 -19.28 22.92
CA THR A 57 -1.35 -20.76 22.99
C THR A 57 -0.36 -21.23 24.05
N HIS A 58 0.85 -20.69 24.08
CA HIS A 58 1.86 -20.93 25.11
C HIS A 58 1.35 -20.54 26.51
N PHE A 59 0.65 -19.41 26.62
CA PHE A 59 -0.01 -19.01 27.87
C PHE A 59 -1.04 -20.04 28.35
N ARG A 60 -1.90 -20.50 27.45
CA ARG A 60 -2.94 -21.52 27.76
C ARG A 60 -2.32 -22.86 28.17
N GLN A 61 -1.10 -23.15 27.72
CA GLN A 61 -0.33 -24.34 28.10
C GLN A 61 0.39 -24.19 29.45
N GLY A 62 0.30 -23.03 30.10
CA GLY A 62 0.84 -22.79 31.45
C GLY A 62 2.25 -22.21 31.48
N GLU A 63 2.80 -21.79 30.34
CA GLU A 63 4.07 -21.06 30.30
C GLU A 63 3.89 -19.61 30.80
N LYS A 64 4.88 -19.13 31.56
CA LYS A 64 4.85 -17.77 32.12
C LYS A 64 5.00 -16.74 31.02
N LEU A 65 4.02 -15.85 30.88
CA LEU A 65 4.09 -14.73 29.95
C LEU A 65 5.09 -13.67 30.42
N ASN A 66 5.97 -13.19 29.54
CA ASN A 66 6.79 -12.04 29.82
C ASN A 66 6.04 -10.73 29.55
N THR A 67 6.52 -9.63 30.14
CA THR A 67 5.94 -8.28 29.93
C THR A 67 5.97 -7.86 28.45
N ALA A 68 6.96 -8.33 27.69
CA ALA A 68 7.05 -8.11 26.25
C ALA A 68 5.90 -8.80 25.48
N ASP A 69 5.46 -9.97 25.96
CA ASP A 69 4.42 -10.76 25.33
C ASP A 69 3.02 -10.18 25.62
N LEU A 70 2.83 -9.63 26.82
CA LEU A 70 1.63 -8.85 27.16
C LEU A 70 1.48 -7.62 26.26
N LEU A 71 2.57 -6.89 26.02
CA LEU A 71 2.57 -5.72 25.14
C LEU A 71 2.30 -6.09 23.67
N ARG A 72 2.72 -7.28 23.21
CA ARG A 72 2.40 -7.79 21.87
C ARG A 72 0.93 -8.14 21.73
N LEU A 73 0.35 -8.82 22.73
CA LEU A 73 -1.07 -9.16 22.76
C LEU A 73 -1.97 -7.92 22.76
N GLN A 74 -1.64 -6.90 23.56
CA GLN A 74 -2.37 -5.64 23.59
C GLN A 74 -2.30 -4.91 22.24
N ARG A 75 -1.12 -4.90 21.59
CA ARG A 75 -0.96 -4.31 20.25
C ARG A 75 -1.73 -5.07 19.16
N ALA A 76 -1.91 -6.38 19.33
CA ALA A 76 -2.68 -7.22 18.42
C ALA A 76 -4.20 -7.20 18.69
N GLY A 77 -4.66 -6.55 19.78
CA GLY A 77 -6.08 -6.45 20.13
C GLY A 77 -6.70 -7.76 20.64
N LEU A 78 -5.86 -8.68 21.13
CA LEU A 78 -6.29 -9.98 21.67
C LEU A 78 -6.57 -9.95 23.19
N VAL A 79 -6.25 -8.82 23.85
CA VAL A 79 -6.58 -8.50 25.26
C VAL A 79 -6.82 -7.00 25.38
#